data_AF-A0A7X7B3M2-F1
#
_entry.id   AF-A0A7X7B3M2-F1
#
_cell.length_a   1.000
_cell.length_b   1.000
_cell.length_c   1.000
_cell.angle_alpha   90.00
_cell.angle_beta   90.00
_cell.angle_gamma   90.00
#
_symmetry.space_group_name_H-M   'P 1'
#
loop_
_entity.id
_entity.type
_entity.pdbx_description
1 polymer ?
#
loop_
_entity_poly.entity_id
_entity_poly.type
_entity_poly.pdbx_seq_one_letter_code
_entity_poly.pdbx_strand_id
1 'polypeptide(L)'
;QASMIVKALTDSALQIGLPEARIPLAEAVIFLATCPKSNSVITAIDSANSAVEKGTNLEIPDYLKDAHYSGAKSFDRKGSYRYPHNYKNNYVEAIYMPKELEGKVFYKHGENKYEKATLNYWKAIKEEKK
;
A
#
# COMPACT_ATOMS: atom_id res chain seq x y z
N GLN A 1 7.16 -3.98 10.53
CA GLN A 1 8.01 -4.83 11.40
C GLN A 1 7.17 -5.69 12.35
N ALA A 2 6.13 -5.16 12.99
CA ALA A 2 5.33 -5.91 13.96
C ALA A 2 4.78 -7.25 13.43
N SER A 3 4.26 -7.28 12.20
CA SER A 3 3.77 -8.52 11.57
C SER A 3 4.83 -9.62 11.49
N MET A 4 6.06 -9.28 11.09
CA MET A 4 7.17 -10.24 10.96
C MET A 4 7.64 -10.76 12.32
N ILE A 5 7.72 -9.87 13.33
CA ILE A 5 8.13 -10.25 14.69
C ILE A 5 7.10 -11.20 15.30
N VAL A 6 5.81 -10.86 15.22
CA VAL A 6 4.74 -11.71 15.75
C VAL A 6 4.69 -13.05 15.03
N LYS A 7 4.90 -13.07 13.70
CA LYS A 7 5.01 -14.31 12.93
C LYS A 7 6.15 -15.20 13.43
N ALA A 8 7.35 -14.65 13.59
CA ALA A 8 8.51 -15.40 14.08
C ALA A 8 8.30 -15.96 15.50
N LEU A 9 7.69 -15.17 16.40
CA LEU A 9 7.37 -15.61 17.76
C LEU A 9 6.29 -16.71 17.76
N THR A 10 5.28 -16.59 16.90
CA THR A 10 4.24 -17.61 16.73
C THR A 10 4.83 -18.91 16.18
N ASP A 11 5.72 -18.82 15.19
CA ASP A 11 6.39 -19.99 14.61
C ASP A 11 7.30 -20.65 15.65
N SER A 12 8.00 -19.88 16.48
CA SER A 12 8.79 -20.39 17.59
C SER A 12 7.91 -21.12 18.62
N ALA A 13 6.75 -20.55 18.96
CA ALA A 13 5.79 -21.18 19.86
C ALA A 13 5.29 -22.52 19.32
N LEU A 14 5.01 -22.60 18.01
CA LEU A 14 4.57 -23.84 17.35
C LEU A 14 5.66 -24.92 17.34
N GLN A 15 6.93 -24.55 17.15
CA GLN A 15 8.05 -25.50 17.11
C GLN A 15 8.41 -26.03 18.49
N ILE A 16 8.32 -25.19 19.52
CA ILE A 16 8.70 -25.55 20.89
C ILE A 16 7.59 -26.34 21.60
N GLY A 17 6.33 -25.96 21.41
CA GLY A 17 5.20 -26.54 22.13
C GLY A 17 5.08 -26.08 23.59
N LEU A 18 4.02 -26.50 24.26
CA LEU A 18 3.77 -26.14 25.67
C LEU A 18 4.55 -27.08 26.61
N PRO A 19 5.00 -26.56 27.78
CA PRO A 19 4.67 -25.25 28.34
C PRO A 19 5.52 -24.05 27.87
N GLU A 20 6.67 -24.26 27.23
CA GLU A 20 7.64 -23.19 26.89
C GLU A 20 7.12 -22.20 25.84
N ALA A 21 6.20 -22.61 24.96
CA ALA A 21 5.54 -21.75 23.97
C ALA A 21 4.87 -20.50 24.58
N ARG A 22 4.54 -20.51 25.88
CA ARG A 22 4.01 -19.33 26.58
C ARG A 22 4.96 -18.13 26.55
N ILE A 23 6.28 -18.35 26.45
CA ILE A 23 7.30 -17.31 26.50
C ILE A 23 7.28 -16.44 25.23
N PRO A 24 7.46 -17.00 24.00
CA PRO A 24 7.38 -16.18 22.78
C PRO A 24 5.99 -15.58 22.56
N LEU A 25 4.93 -16.25 23.01
CA LEU A 25 3.57 -15.69 22.96
C LEU A 25 3.42 -14.48 23.90
N ALA A 26 3.93 -14.55 25.13
CA ALA A 26 3.93 -13.42 26.05
C ALA A 26 4.72 -12.22 25.49
N GLU A 27 5.88 -12.48 24.88
CA GLU A 27 6.67 -11.46 24.19
C GLU A 27 5.87 -10.80 23.05
N ALA A 28 5.19 -11.60 22.21
CA ALA A 28 4.38 -11.08 21.11
C ALA A 28 3.25 -10.16 21.63
N VAL A 29 2.59 -10.54 22.71
CA VAL A 29 1.52 -9.75 23.34
C VAL A 29 2.06 -8.43 23.89
N ILE A 30 3.14 -8.46 24.66
CA ILE A 30 3.76 -7.24 25.24
C ILE A 30 4.24 -6.31 24.11
N PHE A 31 4.86 -6.87 23.09
CA PHE A 31 5.33 -6.11 21.93
C PHE A 31 4.17 -5.42 21.20
N LEU A 32 3.08 -6.14 20.91
CA LEU A 32 1.90 -5.55 20.29
C LEU A 32 1.22 -4.51 21.18
N ALA A 33 1.13 -4.76 22.49
CA ALA A 33 0.52 -3.85 23.46
C ALA A 33 1.27 -2.52 23.53
N THR A 34 2.60 -2.54 23.43
CA THR A 34 3.46 -1.35 23.48
C THR A 34 3.71 -0.68 22.12
N CYS A 35 3.44 -1.36 21.00
CA CYS A 35 3.55 -0.77 19.67
C CYS A 35 2.55 0.38 19.44
N PRO A 36 2.90 1.38 18.59
CA PRO A 36 1.94 2.36 18.11
C PRO A 36 0.74 1.68 17.44
N LYS A 37 -0.46 2.13 17.78
CA LYS A 37 -1.70 1.61 17.20
C LYS A 37 -2.06 2.43 15.97
N SER A 38 -2.52 1.74 14.93
CA SER A 38 -3.06 2.37 13.73
C SER A 38 -4.03 1.44 13.04
N ASN A 39 -5.21 1.96 12.71
CA ASN A 39 -6.21 1.30 11.87
C ASN A 39 -6.19 1.85 10.43
N SER A 40 -5.19 2.68 10.06
CA SER A 40 -5.16 3.35 8.75
C SER A 40 -5.21 2.35 7.59
N VAL A 41 -4.52 1.22 7.70
CA VAL A 41 -4.53 0.15 6.69
C VAL A 41 -5.92 -0.46 6.51
N ILE A 42 -6.59 -0.87 7.59
CA ILE A 42 -7.91 -1.52 7.49
C ILE A 42 -8.96 -0.53 6.96
N THR A 43 -8.95 0.72 7.43
CA THR A 43 -9.86 1.75 6.91
C THR A 43 -9.62 2.07 5.43
N ALA A 44 -8.36 2.02 4.98
CA ALA A 44 -8.02 2.28 3.59
C ALA A 44 -8.52 1.17 2.67
N ILE A 45 -8.29 -0.11 3.02
CA ILE A 45 -8.73 -1.24 2.19
C ILE A 45 -10.26 -1.38 2.19
N ASP A 46 -10.93 -1.17 3.33
CA ASP A 46 -12.39 -1.21 3.39
C ASP A 46 -13.00 -0.10 2.54
N SER A 47 -12.42 1.11 2.59
CA SER A 47 -12.89 2.23 1.77
C SER A 47 -12.62 2.00 0.27
N ALA A 48 -11.50 1.37 -0.09
CA ALA A 48 -11.18 1.04 -1.47
C ALA A 48 -12.14 -0.04 -2.01
N ASN A 49 -12.37 -1.11 -1.24
CA ASN A 49 -13.32 -2.17 -1.58
C ASN A 49 -14.72 -1.61 -1.77
N SER A 50 -15.20 -0.77 -0.83
CA SER A 50 -16.51 -0.14 -0.96
C SER A 50 -16.62 0.76 -2.18
N ALA A 51 -15.52 1.43 -2.58
CA ALA A 51 -15.51 2.24 -3.79
C ALA A 51 -15.57 1.41 -5.07
N VAL A 52 -14.98 0.20 -5.07
CA VAL A 52 -15.09 -0.76 -6.17
C VAL A 52 -16.50 -1.33 -6.25
N GLU A 53 -17.07 -1.77 -5.13
CA GLU A 53 -18.42 -2.36 -5.08
C GLU A 53 -19.52 -1.38 -5.52
N LYS A 54 -19.38 -0.10 -5.15
CA LYS A 54 -20.32 0.96 -5.54
C LYS A 54 -20.01 1.55 -6.92
N GLY A 55 -18.81 1.34 -7.43
CA GLY A 55 -18.35 1.90 -8.68
C GLY A 55 -18.94 1.15 -9.86
N THR A 56 -19.68 1.86 -10.72
CA THR A 56 -20.06 1.35 -12.03
C THR A 56 -19.02 1.79 -13.06
N ASN A 57 -18.60 0.84 -13.90
CA ASN A 57 -17.72 1.08 -15.04
C ASN A 57 -16.35 1.71 -14.69
N LEU A 58 -15.67 1.19 -13.66
CA LEU A 58 -14.31 1.58 -13.31
C LEU A 58 -13.31 1.09 -14.37
N GLU A 59 -12.97 1.96 -15.32
CA GLU A 59 -12.05 1.61 -16.40
C GLU A 59 -10.60 1.87 -16.01
N ILE A 60 -9.73 0.88 -16.30
CA ILE A 60 -8.28 1.03 -16.12
C ILE A 60 -7.78 2.04 -17.16
N PRO A 61 -6.99 3.07 -16.77
CA PRO A 61 -6.35 3.97 -17.73
C PRO A 61 -5.57 3.20 -18.81
N ASP A 62 -5.73 3.57 -20.08
CA ASP A 62 -5.18 2.82 -21.22
C ASP A 62 -3.67 2.57 -21.12
N TYR A 63 -2.92 3.55 -20.63
CA TYR A 63 -1.46 3.46 -20.45
C TYR A 63 -1.01 2.58 -19.28
N LEU A 64 -1.95 1.99 -18.53
CA LEU A 64 -1.68 0.99 -17.50
C LEU A 64 -2.16 -0.41 -17.92
N LYS A 65 -2.89 -0.53 -19.04
CA LYS A 65 -3.29 -1.83 -19.61
C LYS A 65 -2.05 -2.55 -20.14
N ASP A 66 -2.05 -3.88 -20.05
CA ASP A 66 -0.94 -4.70 -20.54
C ASP A 66 -0.74 -4.49 -22.05
N ALA A 67 0.49 -4.27 -22.50
CA ALA A 67 0.80 -4.04 -23.91
C ALA A 67 1.10 -5.33 -24.70
N HIS A 68 1.12 -6.49 -24.04
CA HIS A 68 1.56 -7.75 -24.65
C HIS A 68 0.46 -8.55 -25.37
N TYR A 69 -0.81 -8.12 -25.33
CA TYR A 69 -1.89 -8.83 -26.03
C TYR A 69 -2.02 -8.42 -27.50
N SER A 70 -2.55 -9.32 -28.34
CA SER A 70 -2.61 -9.17 -29.80
C SER A 70 -3.36 -7.91 -30.29
N GLY A 71 -4.34 -7.43 -29.51
CA GLY A 71 -5.08 -6.19 -29.76
C GLY A 71 -4.41 -4.90 -29.24
N ALA A 72 -3.26 -4.97 -28.57
CA ALA A 72 -2.59 -3.80 -28.00
C ALA A 72 -1.96 -2.89 -29.07
N LYS A 73 -1.62 -3.44 -30.26
CA LYS A 73 -0.99 -2.70 -31.37
C LYS A 73 -1.86 -1.55 -31.91
N SER A 74 -3.18 -1.61 -31.73
CA SER A 74 -4.09 -0.52 -32.12
C SER A 74 -4.22 0.59 -31.07
N PHE A 75 -3.78 0.35 -29.82
CA PHE A 75 -3.78 1.35 -28.74
C PHE A 75 -2.48 2.16 -28.68
N ASP A 76 -1.47 1.82 -29.50
CA ASP A 76 -0.09 2.33 -29.44
C ASP A 76 0.10 3.79 -29.91
N ARG A 77 -0.92 4.66 -29.86
CA ARG A 77 -0.82 6.03 -30.38
C ARG A 77 -1.57 7.08 -29.57
N LYS A 78 -1.29 7.15 -28.26
CA LYS A 78 -1.21 8.40 -27.45
C LYS A 78 -0.90 8.07 -25.98
N GLY A 79 0.34 8.35 -25.55
CA GLY A 79 0.72 8.33 -24.13
C GLY A 79 1.16 6.97 -23.59
N SER A 80 2.36 6.52 -23.98
CA SER A 80 2.98 5.32 -23.43
C SER A 80 3.09 5.35 -21.90
N TYR A 81 3.03 4.16 -21.28
CA TYR A 81 3.32 4.00 -19.86
C TYR A 81 4.61 4.71 -19.47
N ARG A 82 4.54 5.64 -18.52
CA ARG A 82 5.72 6.34 -18.02
C ARG A 82 6.38 5.49 -16.95
N TYR A 83 7.50 4.86 -17.30
CA TYR A 83 8.28 4.04 -16.38
C TYR A 83 8.92 4.88 -15.27
N PRO A 84 8.51 4.76 -13.99
CA PRO A 84 8.91 5.69 -12.92
C PRO A 84 10.42 5.79 -12.70
N HIS A 85 11.18 4.71 -12.92
CA HIS A 85 12.63 4.67 -12.72
C HIS A 85 13.43 5.56 -13.70
N ASN A 86 12.81 6.00 -14.79
CA ASN A 86 13.43 6.95 -15.72
C ASN A 86 13.29 8.42 -15.26
N TYR A 87 12.62 8.68 -14.13
CA TYR A 87 12.35 10.01 -13.63
C TYR A 87 13.08 10.26 -12.31
N LYS A 88 13.37 11.53 -12.03
CA LYS A 88 13.96 11.96 -10.74
C LYS A 88 13.16 11.38 -9.58
N ASN A 89 13.86 10.95 -8.53
CA ASN A 89 13.28 10.31 -7.34
C ASN A 89 12.48 9.02 -7.64
N ASN A 90 12.68 8.42 -8.82
CA ASN A 90 11.91 7.28 -9.31
C ASN A 90 10.38 7.52 -9.30
N TYR A 91 9.96 8.78 -9.49
CA TYR A 91 8.56 9.18 -9.38
C TYR A 91 8.11 9.96 -10.61
N VAL A 92 6.96 9.55 -11.16
CA VAL A 92 6.26 10.27 -12.22
C VAL A 92 4.84 10.55 -11.77
N GLU A 93 4.36 11.75 -12.06
CA GLU A 93 2.99 12.14 -11.76
C GLU A 93 2.10 11.63 -12.89
N ALA A 94 1.39 10.54 -12.63
CA ALA A 94 0.45 9.90 -13.52
C ALA A 94 -0.85 9.57 -12.78
N ILE A 95 -1.94 9.41 -13.54
CA ILE A 95 -3.23 9.03 -13.00
C ILE A 95 -3.27 7.49 -12.93
N TYR A 96 -3.09 6.95 -11.73
CA TYR A 96 -3.09 5.49 -11.53
C TYR A 96 -4.47 4.90 -11.27
N MET A 97 -5.45 5.74 -10.93
CA MET A 97 -6.82 5.33 -10.64
C MET A 97 -7.72 5.57 -11.86
N PRO A 98 -8.84 4.83 -11.98
CA PRO A 98 -9.92 5.19 -12.90
C PRO A 98 -10.36 6.65 -12.71
N LYS A 99 -10.82 7.29 -13.78
CA LYS A 99 -11.24 8.70 -13.77
C LYS A 99 -12.35 8.95 -12.76
N GLU A 100 -13.23 7.97 -12.58
CA GLU A 100 -14.36 7.98 -11.64
C GLU A 100 -13.91 8.03 -10.17
N LEU A 101 -12.65 7.66 -9.88
CA LEU A 101 -12.05 7.68 -8.55
C LEU A 101 -10.97 8.77 -8.41
N GLU A 102 -10.83 9.64 -9.41
CA GLU A 102 -9.84 10.72 -9.38
C GLU A 102 -10.05 11.63 -8.15
N GLY A 103 -8.95 12.00 -7.50
CA GLY A 103 -8.98 12.80 -6.27
C GLY A 103 -9.35 12.06 -4.98
N LYS A 104 -9.79 10.78 -5.05
CA LYS A 104 -10.02 10.00 -3.82
C LYS A 104 -8.72 9.67 -3.10
N VAL A 105 -8.76 9.74 -1.77
CA VAL A 105 -7.64 9.37 -0.90
C VAL A 105 -8.12 8.31 0.08
N PHE A 106 -7.73 7.06 -0.16
CA PHE A 106 -8.09 5.93 0.69
C PHE A 106 -7.18 5.81 1.91
N TYR A 107 -5.87 5.90 1.70
CA TYR A 107 -4.90 5.81 2.79
C TYR A 107 -4.64 7.19 3.41
N LYS A 108 -4.99 7.31 4.70
CA LYS A 108 -4.71 8.49 5.52
C LYS A 108 -3.70 8.10 6.59
N HIS A 109 -2.55 8.78 6.57
CA HIS A 109 -1.48 8.54 7.54
C HIS A 109 -1.94 8.87 8.96
N GLY A 110 -1.64 8.00 9.91
CA GLY A 110 -1.77 8.26 11.33
C GLY A 110 -0.62 9.11 11.90
N GLU A 111 -0.74 9.48 13.18
CA GLU A 111 0.19 10.39 13.85
C GLU A 111 1.43 9.71 14.47
N ASN A 112 1.59 8.40 14.24
CA ASN A 112 2.73 7.66 14.77
C ASN A 112 4.02 7.92 13.97
N LYS A 113 5.17 7.62 14.58
CA LYS A 113 6.51 7.87 14.02
C LYS A 113 6.69 7.33 12.60
N TYR A 114 6.22 6.12 12.33
CA TYR A 114 6.43 5.47 11.04
C TYR A 114 5.57 6.10 9.95
N GLU A 115 4.29 6.32 10.22
CA GLU A 115 3.37 6.94 9.26
C GLU A 115 3.71 8.41 8.99
N LYS A 116 4.17 9.15 10.00
CA LYS A 116 4.71 10.51 9.81
C LYS A 116 5.94 10.53 8.91
N ALA A 117 6.87 9.59 9.08
CA ALA A 117 8.04 9.50 8.22
C ALA A 117 7.65 9.25 6.76
N THR A 118 6.72 8.34 6.51
CA THR A 118 6.18 8.07 5.17
C THR A 118 5.47 9.29 4.57
N LEU A 119 4.65 9.99 5.37
CA LEU A 119 3.97 11.21 4.93
C LEU A 119 4.98 12.29 4.51
N ASN A 120 6.00 12.53 5.33
CA ASN A 120 7.01 13.55 5.07
C ASN A 120 7.84 13.22 3.82
N TYR A 121 8.20 11.95 3.64
CA TYR A 121 8.87 11.49 2.41
C TYR A 121 8.03 11.80 1.16
N TRP A 122 6.74 11.46 1.17
CA TRP A 122 5.86 11.72 0.03
C TRP A 122 5.54 13.19 -0.18
N LYS A 123 5.49 14.01 0.88
CA LYS A 123 5.41 15.46 0.75
C LYS A 123 6.63 16.01 0.04
N ALA A 124 7.83 15.65 0.47
CA ALA A 124 9.08 16.10 -0.15
C ALA A 124 9.13 15.74 -1.66
N ILE A 125 8.79 14.50 -2.02
CA ILE A 125 8.77 14.06 -3.43
C ILE A 125 7.78 14.86 -4.28
N LYS A 126 6.61 15.19 -3.73
CA LYS A 126 5.55 15.89 -4.48
C LYS A 126 5.73 17.41 -4.47
N GLU A 127 6.36 17.98 -3.43
CA GLU A 127 6.62 19.42 -3.29
C GLU A 127 7.85 19.87 -4.09
N GLU A 128 8.88 19.03 -4.24
CA GLU A 128 10.05 19.31 -5.12
C GLU A 128 9.69 19.54 -6.60
N LYS A 129 8.44 19.30 -6.96
CA LYS A 129 7.92 19.35 -8.31
C LYS A 129 6.94 20.52 -8.56
N LYS A 130 6.55 21.25 -7.51
CA LYS A 130 5.79 22.51 -7.60
C LYS A 130 6.74 23.69 -7.84
#